data_AF-A0A2R6FIX7-F1
#
_entry.id   AF-A0A2R6FIX7-F1
#
_cell.length_a   1.000
_cell.length_b   1.000
_cell.length_c   1.000
_cell.angle_alpha   90.00
_cell.angle_beta   90.00
_cell.angle_gamma   90.00
#
_symmetry.space_group_name_H-M   'P 1'
#
loop_
_entity.id
_entity.type
_entity.pdbx_description
1 polymer ?
#
loop_
_entity_poly.entity_id
_entity_poly.type
_entity_poly.pdbx_seq_one_letter_code
_entity_poly.pdbx_strand_id
1 'polypeptide(L)'
;MTRENARDGIEQSRRAILRASAALLGAGAAGTAAGRPDDPIRGAGAPYDLDDGPFRNAQAVGYHSIGGVGPASRSGHASQRNDHDRNIAIDVHGDLAAVSFLQSGEEDGGRRLAILDVTEFDDATSETELADAELRVLAIHHTVNVEANSAHAVRFSADGEYVFLATAAFLPFTDGYHGGSEGGVDPADPETKPQVSGGVVAFDVSDPTDPAAVDSLTAPFTTGAIGLDYQRIDGTEYVFATKDFGFFAPDSGVFVLRFDREADKLSVLNRWTADGNTARGEVGTDHGVSYVADVAVHEDPRTGRPTAYVADWNRGMRVLDVSDPTDIAHVGQFDALQTKDATPFPGLVETPDGDRKRVAVANHEEYDERFDQRDDRNFMNPHPEK
;
A
#
# COMPACT_ATOMS: atom_id res chain seq x y z
N MET A 1 -1.48 -23.75 32.62
CA MET A 1 -1.28 -22.45 31.93
C MET A 1 0.06 -22.55 31.20
N THR A 2 0.03 -22.70 29.89
CA THR A 2 1.22 -22.83 29.04
C THR A 2 1.89 -21.46 28.84
N ARG A 3 3.20 -21.45 28.52
CA ARG A 3 3.99 -20.21 28.32
C ARG A 3 3.44 -19.31 27.19
N GLU A 4 2.70 -19.84 26.22
CA GLU A 4 2.00 -19.05 25.18
C GLU A 4 0.89 -18.17 25.79
N ASN A 5 0.03 -18.74 26.64
CA ASN A 5 -1.07 -17.98 27.28
C ASN A 5 -0.58 -16.86 28.21
N ALA A 6 0.67 -16.92 28.66
CA ALA A 6 1.27 -15.87 29.48
C ALA A 6 1.91 -14.75 28.64
N ARG A 7 2.34 -15.04 27.39
CA ARG A 7 2.83 -14.02 26.46
C ARG A 7 1.69 -13.19 25.89
N ASP A 8 0.61 -13.83 25.43
CA ASP A 8 -0.58 -13.13 24.90
C ASP A 8 -1.22 -12.18 25.91
N GLY A 9 -1.31 -12.60 27.18
CA GLY A 9 -1.85 -11.77 28.25
C GLY A 9 -0.98 -10.55 28.60
N ILE A 10 0.33 -10.65 28.41
CA ILE A 10 1.29 -9.57 28.66
C ILE A 10 1.34 -8.61 27.46
N GLU A 11 1.25 -9.12 26.23
CA GLU A 11 1.18 -8.32 25.00
C GLU A 11 -0.13 -7.53 24.89
N GLN A 12 -1.28 -8.16 25.20
CA GLN A 12 -2.56 -7.46 25.29
C GLN A 12 -2.56 -6.37 26.38
N SER A 13 -1.89 -6.63 27.52
CA SER A 13 -1.73 -5.63 28.58
C SER A 13 -0.79 -4.48 28.16
N ARG A 14 0.28 -4.76 27.41
CA ARG A 14 1.23 -3.74 26.88
C ARG A 14 0.56 -2.83 25.85
N ARG A 15 -0.16 -3.40 24.86
CA ARG A 15 -0.91 -2.63 23.86
C ARG A 15 -2.07 -1.84 24.48
N ALA A 16 -2.72 -2.37 25.53
CA ALA A 16 -3.79 -1.66 26.24
C ALA A 16 -3.29 -0.46 27.08
N ILE A 17 -2.12 -0.59 27.72
CA ILE A 17 -1.51 0.50 28.51
C ILE A 17 -1.03 1.66 27.61
N LEU A 18 -0.52 1.35 26.42
CA LEU A 18 -0.15 2.36 25.42
C LEU A 18 -1.38 3.06 24.81
N ARG A 19 -2.47 2.33 24.53
CA ARG A 19 -3.75 2.95 24.10
C ARG A 19 -4.35 3.87 25.16
N ALA A 20 -4.25 3.51 26.44
CA ALA A 20 -4.75 4.36 27.53
C ALA A 20 -3.93 5.64 27.72
N SER A 21 -2.62 5.58 27.45
CA SER A 21 -1.73 6.75 27.49
C SER A 21 -1.91 7.66 26.26
N ALA A 22 -2.10 7.08 25.07
CA ALA A 22 -2.45 7.79 23.84
C ALA A 22 -3.89 8.37 23.85
N ALA A 23 -4.76 7.92 24.76
CA ALA A 23 -6.10 8.47 24.93
C ALA A 23 -6.15 9.73 25.82
N LEU A 24 -5.13 9.96 26.65
CA LEU A 24 -4.99 11.17 27.48
C LEU A 24 -4.24 12.32 26.76
N LEU A 25 -3.58 12.00 25.65
CA LEU A 25 -2.90 12.94 24.75
C LEU A 25 -3.33 12.55 23.33
N GLY A 26 -4.36 13.22 22.78
CA GLY A 26 -5.05 12.81 21.55
C GLY A 26 -4.19 12.64 20.29
N ALA A 27 -3.54 11.49 20.17
CA ALA A 27 -2.81 11.03 19.00
C ALA A 27 -2.68 9.50 19.07
N GLY A 28 -3.70 8.79 18.58
CA GLY A 28 -3.53 7.39 18.21
C GLY A 28 -2.94 7.34 16.80
N ALA A 29 -1.67 6.94 16.66
CA ALA A 29 -1.03 6.47 15.42
C ALA A 29 -1.56 7.07 14.10
N ALA A 30 -1.62 8.39 14.04
CA ALA A 30 -1.79 9.17 12.83
C ALA A 30 -1.06 10.50 13.08
N GLY A 31 0.13 10.64 12.50
CA GLY A 31 0.88 11.89 12.32
C GLY A 31 0.94 12.86 13.50
N THR A 32 2.08 12.88 14.21
CA THR A 32 3.00 14.02 14.42
C THR A 32 3.87 13.72 15.64
N ALA A 33 5.12 13.35 15.39
CA ALA A 33 6.15 13.38 16.42
C ALA A 33 6.79 14.77 16.43
N ALA A 34 7.02 15.33 17.61
CA ALA A 34 7.82 16.53 17.81
C ALA A 34 9.22 16.10 18.29
N GLY A 35 10.28 16.60 17.64
CA GLY A 35 11.68 16.37 18.04
C GLY A 35 12.58 17.55 17.68
N ARG A 36 13.57 17.83 18.55
CA ARG A 36 14.35 19.08 18.65
C ARG A 36 15.32 19.38 17.48
N PRO A 37 15.79 20.64 17.32
CA PRO A 37 16.46 21.10 16.11
C PRO A 37 17.97 20.79 15.97
N ASP A 38 18.67 20.17 16.93
CA ASP A 38 20.13 20.45 17.03
C ASP A 38 21.11 19.27 17.23
N ASP A 39 20.72 17.98 17.20
CA ASP A 39 21.70 16.89 17.37
C ASP A 39 21.95 16.09 16.08
N PRO A 40 23.12 16.22 15.43
CA PRO A 40 23.49 15.33 14.34
C PRO A 40 23.70 13.91 14.87
N ILE A 41 23.04 12.94 14.25
CA ILE A 41 23.32 11.51 14.41
C ILE A 41 24.84 11.32 14.31
N ARG A 42 25.46 10.75 15.35
CA ARG A 42 26.92 10.55 15.39
C ARG A 42 27.35 9.63 14.24
N GLY A 43 27.93 10.23 13.20
CA GLY A 43 28.45 9.53 12.02
C GLY A 43 27.65 9.74 10.73
N ALA A 44 26.49 10.40 10.80
CA ALA A 44 25.79 10.84 9.59
C ALA A 44 26.53 12.03 8.96
N GLY A 45 26.65 12.04 7.63
CA GLY A 45 27.11 13.21 6.89
C GLY A 45 26.19 14.43 7.14
N ALA A 46 26.56 15.60 6.62
CA ALA A 46 25.74 16.80 6.77
C ALA A 46 24.27 16.49 6.36
N PRO A 47 23.28 16.92 7.18
CA PRO A 47 21.88 16.71 6.84
C PRO A 47 21.56 17.35 5.48
N TYR A 48 20.57 16.78 4.80
CA TYR A 48 20.01 17.32 3.55
C TYR A 48 19.77 18.82 3.66
N ASP A 49 19.85 19.53 2.53
CA ASP A 49 19.26 20.87 2.41
C ASP A 49 17.73 20.71 2.37
N LEU A 50 17.14 20.51 3.56
CA LEU A 50 15.70 20.34 3.77
C LEU A 50 14.96 21.70 3.76
N ASP A 51 15.70 22.80 3.55
CA ASP A 51 15.15 24.15 3.51
C ASP A 51 14.53 24.48 2.15
N ASP A 52 14.77 23.68 1.10
CA ASP A 52 14.22 23.87 -0.24
C ASP A 52 12.99 22.99 -0.55
N GLY A 53 11.90 23.65 -0.98
CA GLY A 53 10.75 23.00 -1.63
C GLY A 53 9.86 22.11 -0.74
N PRO A 54 9.39 20.95 -1.24
CA PRO A 54 8.31 20.14 -0.64
C PRO A 54 8.70 19.35 0.61
N PHE A 55 9.99 19.32 0.99
CA PHE A 55 10.49 18.60 2.16
C PHE A 55 10.68 19.49 3.39
N ARG A 56 10.26 20.75 3.28
CA ARG A 56 10.24 21.71 4.39
C ARG A 56 9.46 21.10 5.57
N ASN A 57 10.10 21.03 6.73
CA ASN A 57 9.61 20.40 7.97
C ASN A 57 9.81 18.88 8.12
N ALA A 58 10.35 18.15 7.13
CA ALA A 58 10.67 16.73 7.31
C ALA A 58 11.68 16.52 8.46
N GLN A 59 12.56 17.51 8.71
CA GLN A 59 13.47 17.50 9.85
C GLN A 59 12.75 17.45 11.21
N ALA A 60 11.52 17.98 11.32
CA ALA A 60 10.78 18.03 12.57
C ALA A 60 10.27 16.64 13.02
N VAL A 61 10.15 15.70 12.08
CA VAL A 61 9.68 14.33 12.31
C VAL A 61 10.78 13.27 12.12
N GLY A 62 11.97 13.68 11.66
CA GLY A 62 13.04 12.77 11.27
C GLY A 62 12.81 12.13 9.89
N TYR A 63 13.85 11.55 9.30
CA TYR A 63 13.74 10.78 8.07
C TYR A 63 14.82 9.69 8.04
N HIS A 64 14.51 8.58 7.37
CA HIS A 64 15.47 7.52 7.04
C HIS A 64 15.52 7.36 5.53
N SER A 65 16.70 7.06 5.00
CA SER A 65 16.88 6.76 3.58
C SER A 65 17.00 5.26 3.38
N ILE A 66 16.30 4.76 2.37
CA ILE A 66 16.41 3.37 1.89
C ILE A 66 17.41 3.41 0.74
N GLY A 67 18.70 3.54 1.06
CA GLY A 67 19.78 3.46 0.07
C GLY A 67 20.09 2.00 -0.24
N GLY A 68 21.28 1.52 0.13
CA GLY A 68 21.68 0.12 -0.07
C GLY A 68 21.28 -0.81 1.07
N VAL A 69 21.54 -2.11 0.89
CA VAL A 69 21.42 -3.12 1.96
C VAL A 69 22.31 -2.77 3.16
N GLY A 70 21.78 -2.91 4.37
CA GLY A 70 22.48 -2.60 5.62
C GLY A 70 21.76 -1.58 6.50
N PRO A 71 22.40 -1.18 7.62
CA PRO A 71 21.82 -0.24 8.57
C PRO A 71 21.78 1.17 7.97
N ALA A 72 20.71 1.93 8.20
CA ALA A 72 20.48 3.24 7.59
C ALA A 72 21.61 4.26 7.83
N SER A 73 22.30 4.19 8.96
CA SER A 73 23.46 4.99 9.34
C SER A 73 24.68 4.79 8.44
N ARG A 74 24.77 3.66 7.74
CA ARG A 74 25.87 3.34 6.82
C ARG A 74 25.45 3.29 5.36
N SER A 75 24.22 2.80 5.12
CA SER A 75 23.70 2.54 3.78
C SER A 75 22.60 3.51 3.34
N GLY A 76 22.24 4.49 4.18
CA GLY A 76 21.23 5.51 3.91
C GLY A 76 21.82 6.91 3.67
N HIS A 77 23.09 7.03 3.25
CA HIS A 77 23.68 8.35 3.00
C HIS A 77 23.08 9.02 1.75
N ALA A 78 23.03 10.35 1.75
CA ALA A 78 22.51 11.13 0.61
C ALA A 78 23.25 10.83 -0.70
N SER A 79 24.54 10.50 -0.65
CA SER A 79 25.33 10.10 -1.82
C SER A 79 25.03 8.69 -2.34
N GLN A 80 24.22 7.92 -1.62
CA GLN A 80 23.73 6.60 -2.02
C GLN A 80 22.27 6.65 -2.48
N ARG A 81 21.67 7.85 -2.50
CA ARG A 81 20.38 8.08 -3.14
C ARG A 81 20.64 8.25 -4.63
N ASN A 82 19.96 7.45 -5.44
CA ASN A 82 19.96 7.64 -6.88
C ASN A 82 18.93 8.71 -7.24
N ASP A 83 19.22 9.49 -8.27
CA ASP A 83 18.25 10.42 -8.83
C ASP A 83 16.98 9.65 -9.25
N HIS A 84 15.81 10.25 -9.06
CA HIS A 84 14.49 9.68 -9.38
C HIS A 84 13.99 8.49 -8.53
N ASP A 85 14.71 8.06 -7.49
CA ASP A 85 14.16 7.10 -6.51
C ASP A 85 12.91 7.68 -5.82
N ARG A 86 11.77 6.98 -5.97
CA ARG A 86 10.47 7.31 -5.37
C ARG A 86 9.84 6.07 -4.76
N ASN A 87 9.51 6.16 -3.48
CA ASN A 87 8.72 5.16 -2.76
C ASN A 87 7.26 5.63 -2.69
N ILE A 88 6.30 4.69 -2.64
CA ILE A 88 4.88 5.06 -2.60
C ILE A 88 4.05 4.29 -1.58
N ALA A 89 4.42 3.04 -1.25
CA ALA A 89 3.69 2.25 -0.27
C ALA A 89 4.65 1.57 0.71
N ILE A 90 4.17 1.40 1.94
CA ILE A 90 4.82 0.61 3.00
C ILE A 90 3.75 -0.22 3.69
N ASP A 91 4.08 -1.47 4.00
CA ASP A 91 3.30 -2.34 4.88
C ASP A 91 4.21 -2.95 5.93
N VAL A 92 3.69 -3.19 7.14
CA VAL A 92 4.48 -3.63 8.30
C VAL A 92 3.84 -4.89 8.88
N HIS A 93 4.66 -5.92 9.09
CA HIS A 93 4.26 -7.17 9.73
C HIS A 93 5.30 -7.57 10.79
N GLY A 94 4.92 -7.41 12.06
CA GLY A 94 5.86 -7.56 13.17
C GLY A 94 7.09 -6.69 12.97
N ASP A 95 8.27 -7.28 13.19
CA ASP A 95 9.56 -6.60 13.06
C ASP A 95 10.01 -6.35 11.60
N LEU A 96 9.18 -6.68 10.61
CA LEU A 96 9.48 -6.49 9.19
C LEU A 96 8.62 -5.40 8.56
N ALA A 97 9.21 -4.64 7.65
CA ALA A 97 8.49 -3.74 6.75
C ALA A 97 8.83 -4.01 5.29
N ALA A 98 7.84 -3.88 4.42
CA ALA A 98 7.97 -4.01 2.97
C ALA A 98 7.68 -2.64 2.34
N VAL A 99 8.57 -2.14 1.49
CA VAL A 99 8.43 -0.83 0.83
C VAL A 99 8.47 -0.99 -0.68
N SER A 100 7.50 -0.40 -1.37
CA SER A 100 7.45 -0.40 -2.83
C SER A 100 8.19 0.79 -3.42
N PHE A 101 8.91 0.54 -4.51
CA PHE A 101 9.52 1.58 -5.35
C PHE A 101 8.62 1.85 -6.55
N LEU A 102 8.05 3.04 -6.56
CA LEU A 102 7.27 3.54 -7.69
C LEU A 102 8.14 3.78 -8.92
N GLN A 103 9.36 4.26 -8.67
CA GLN A 103 10.37 4.58 -9.68
C GLN A 103 11.76 4.50 -9.05
N SER A 104 12.75 4.08 -9.83
CA SER A 104 14.18 4.22 -9.52
C SER A 104 14.95 4.77 -10.72
N GLY A 105 16.11 5.41 -10.49
CA GLY A 105 16.95 5.96 -11.55
C GLY A 105 17.83 4.93 -12.27
N GLU A 106 18.43 5.31 -13.40
CA GLU A 106 19.31 4.44 -14.22
C GLU A 106 20.51 3.86 -13.48
N GLU A 107 20.99 4.54 -12.43
CA GLU A 107 22.15 4.12 -11.64
C GLU A 107 21.85 2.86 -10.79
N ASP A 108 20.58 2.62 -10.47
CA ASP A 108 20.10 1.45 -9.72
C ASP A 108 18.70 1.04 -10.21
N GLY A 109 18.63 0.82 -11.52
CA GLY A 109 17.40 0.50 -12.22
C GLY A 109 16.76 -0.79 -11.70
N GLY A 110 15.43 -0.80 -11.65
CA GLY A 110 14.63 -1.98 -11.40
C GLY A 110 14.32 -2.27 -9.93
N ARG A 111 14.67 -1.39 -8.99
CA ARG A 111 14.20 -1.52 -7.60
C ARG A 111 12.69 -1.57 -7.60
N ARG A 112 12.10 -2.59 -6.97
CA ARG A 112 10.64 -2.73 -6.86
C ARG A 112 10.17 -2.91 -5.43
N LEU A 113 10.93 -3.66 -4.64
CA LEU A 113 10.59 -4.03 -3.28
C LEU A 113 11.83 -3.96 -2.39
N ALA A 114 11.76 -3.26 -1.27
CA ALA A 114 12.71 -3.41 -0.18
C ALA A 114 12.05 -4.12 1.00
N ILE A 115 12.79 -5.04 1.62
CA ILE A 115 12.45 -5.62 2.91
C ILE A 115 13.34 -5.00 3.97
N LEU A 116 12.73 -4.52 5.04
CA LEU A 116 13.38 -3.80 6.13
C LEU A 116 13.16 -4.57 7.44
N ASP A 117 14.17 -4.53 8.29
CA ASP A 117 14.06 -4.83 9.72
C ASP A 117 13.79 -3.51 10.45
N VAL A 118 12.69 -3.49 11.20
CA VAL A 118 12.20 -2.36 11.99
C VAL A 118 12.07 -2.74 13.48
N THR A 119 12.73 -3.81 13.93
CA THR A 119 12.69 -4.30 15.32
C THR A 119 12.91 -3.19 16.34
N GLU A 120 13.87 -2.28 16.09
CA GLU A 120 14.19 -1.21 17.05
C GLU A 120 13.03 -0.22 17.24
N PHE A 121 12.21 0.02 16.21
CA PHE A 121 11.01 0.85 16.32
C PHE A 121 9.90 0.14 17.09
N ASP A 122 9.73 -1.16 16.84
CA ASP A 122 8.71 -1.98 17.49
C ASP A 122 9.03 -2.24 18.98
N ASP A 123 10.31 -2.36 19.33
CA ASP A 123 10.79 -2.52 20.70
C ASP A 123 10.85 -1.21 21.49
N ALA A 124 10.79 -0.04 20.83
CA ALA A 124 10.91 1.25 21.48
C ALA A 124 9.76 1.50 22.47
N THR A 125 10.11 1.80 23.73
CA THR A 125 9.15 2.08 24.81
C THR A 125 9.15 3.53 25.27
N SER A 126 10.01 4.37 24.68
CA SER A 126 10.13 5.79 24.97
C SER A 126 10.42 6.62 23.72
N GLU A 127 10.13 7.92 23.76
CA GLU A 127 10.46 8.85 22.67
C GLU A 127 11.96 8.89 22.37
N THR A 128 12.82 8.68 23.38
CA THR A 128 14.27 8.63 23.20
C THR A 128 14.70 7.37 22.47
N GLU A 129 14.17 6.20 22.88
CA GLU A 129 14.43 4.94 22.17
C GLU A 129 13.93 5.00 20.73
N LEU A 130 12.74 5.59 20.50
CA LEU A 130 12.19 5.76 19.15
C LEU A 130 13.03 6.72 18.30
N ALA A 131 13.58 7.78 18.89
CA ALA A 131 14.44 8.73 18.19
C ALA A 131 15.83 8.16 17.86
N ASP A 132 16.31 7.22 18.68
CA ASP A 132 17.60 6.52 18.49
C ASP A 132 17.45 5.26 17.61
N ALA A 133 16.22 4.78 17.38
CA ALA A 133 15.94 3.58 16.61
C ALA A 133 16.40 3.69 15.14
N GLU A 134 16.96 2.60 14.64
CA GLU A 134 17.51 2.53 13.30
C GLU A 134 16.81 1.44 12.47
N LEU A 135 16.41 1.78 11.23
CA LEU A 135 15.98 0.76 10.26
C LEU A 135 17.19 0.10 9.61
N ARG A 136 17.01 -1.16 9.23
CA ARG A 136 17.99 -1.89 8.43
C ARG A 136 17.34 -2.41 7.16
N VAL A 137 17.90 -2.06 6.01
CA VAL A 137 17.53 -2.68 4.73
C VAL A 137 18.09 -4.10 4.72
N LEU A 138 17.23 -5.11 4.70
CA LEU A 138 17.61 -6.52 4.64
C LEU A 138 17.88 -6.96 3.21
N ALA A 139 16.99 -6.57 2.30
CA ALA A 139 17.08 -6.90 0.89
C ALA A 139 16.43 -5.81 0.03
N ILE A 140 16.91 -5.70 -1.20
CA ILE A 140 16.25 -4.95 -2.27
C ILE A 140 16.10 -5.93 -3.41
N HIS A 141 14.86 -6.22 -3.77
CA HIS A 141 14.55 -7.02 -4.92
C HIS A 141 14.48 -6.13 -6.15
N HIS A 142 15.29 -6.48 -7.15
CA HIS A 142 15.35 -5.80 -8.43
C HIS A 142 14.64 -6.65 -9.47
N THR A 143 13.79 -6.03 -10.28
CA THR A 143 13.33 -6.63 -11.53
C THR A 143 13.32 -5.55 -12.61
N VAL A 144 14.13 -5.78 -13.64
CA VAL A 144 14.33 -4.85 -14.75
C VAL A 144 13.48 -5.26 -15.94
N ASN A 145 12.27 -4.71 -16.05
CA ASN A 145 11.43 -4.90 -17.24
C ASN A 145 10.99 -3.56 -17.84
N VAL A 146 11.22 -3.35 -19.13
CA VAL A 146 11.04 -2.06 -19.84
C VAL A 146 9.65 -1.42 -19.72
N GLU A 147 8.59 -2.18 -19.50
CA GLU A 147 7.21 -1.66 -19.64
C GLU A 147 6.45 -1.53 -18.31
N ALA A 148 6.68 -2.38 -17.30
CA ALA A 148 5.85 -2.43 -16.09
C ALA A 148 6.64 -2.47 -14.76
N ASN A 149 7.52 -1.48 -14.56
CA ASN A 149 8.40 -1.40 -13.39
C ASN A 149 7.86 -0.56 -12.22
N SER A 150 6.72 0.13 -12.35
CA SER A 150 6.20 0.93 -11.24
C SER A 150 5.48 0.06 -10.21
N ALA A 151 5.95 0.05 -8.96
CA ALA A 151 5.33 -0.67 -7.86
C ALA A 151 4.50 0.28 -6.97
N HIS A 152 3.17 0.12 -7.01
CA HIS A 152 2.23 1.09 -6.45
C HIS A 152 1.71 0.75 -5.05
N ALA A 153 1.60 -0.54 -4.73
CA ALA A 153 1.09 -1.00 -3.45
C ALA A 153 1.79 -2.29 -3.04
N VAL A 154 1.89 -2.49 -1.72
CA VAL A 154 2.56 -3.64 -1.11
C VAL A 154 1.77 -4.11 0.11
N ARG A 155 1.66 -5.43 0.31
CA ARG A 155 1.03 -6.03 1.50
C ARG A 155 1.66 -7.35 1.88
N PHE A 156 1.84 -7.57 3.17
CA PHE A 156 2.17 -8.87 3.72
C PHE A 156 0.95 -9.81 3.75
N SER A 157 1.24 -11.09 3.64
CA SER A 157 0.35 -12.17 4.09
C SER A 157 0.21 -12.15 5.62
N ALA A 158 -0.84 -12.80 6.14
CA ALA A 158 -1.16 -12.78 7.57
C ALA A 158 -0.05 -13.34 8.48
N ASP A 159 0.79 -14.23 7.98
CA ASP A 159 1.93 -14.81 8.71
C ASP A 159 3.27 -14.15 8.38
N GLY A 160 3.31 -13.19 7.46
CA GLY A 160 4.52 -12.45 7.11
C GLY A 160 5.48 -13.19 6.17
N GLU A 161 5.16 -14.41 5.76
CA GLU A 161 6.03 -15.25 4.92
C GLU A 161 5.97 -14.89 3.43
N TYR A 162 4.92 -14.17 3.00
CA TYR A 162 4.75 -13.67 1.64
C TYR A 162 4.46 -12.17 1.61
N VAL A 163 4.90 -11.52 0.53
CA VAL A 163 4.55 -10.14 0.17
C VAL A 163 3.91 -10.11 -1.21
N PHE A 164 2.84 -9.34 -1.37
CA PHE A 164 2.18 -9.09 -2.64
C PHE A 164 2.43 -7.65 -3.08
N LEU A 165 2.75 -7.47 -4.35
CA LEU A 165 3.10 -6.18 -4.93
C LEU A 165 2.22 -5.89 -6.15
N ALA A 166 1.57 -4.73 -6.16
CA ALA A 166 0.85 -4.23 -7.33
C ALA A 166 1.83 -3.49 -8.25
N THR A 167 1.90 -3.90 -9.51
CA THR A 167 2.73 -3.26 -10.54
C THR A 167 1.91 -2.75 -11.71
N ALA A 168 2.34 -1.65 -12.30
CA ALA A 168 1.69 -1.06 -13.45
C ALA A 168 2.68 -0.56 -14.51
N ALA A 169 2.21 -0.60 -15.76
CA ALA A 169 2.85 0.01 -16.91
C ALA A 169 2.16 1.34 -17.17
N PHE A 170 2.83 2.43 -16.83
CA PHE A 170 2.53 3.78 -17.33
C PHE A 170 1.16 4.38 -16.94
N LEU A 171 1.19 5.59 -16.37
CA LEU A 171 0.01 6.47 -16.27
C LEU A 171 0.17 7.64 -17.25
N PRO A 172 -0.73 7.82 -18.26
CA PRO A 172 -0.54 8.81 -19.33
C PRO A 172 -0.57 10.30 -18.95
N PHE A 173 -0.85 10.66 -17.69
CA PHE A 173 -1.33 12.01 -17.34
C PHE A 173 -0.43 12.83 -16.43
N THR A 174 0.69 12.31 -15.95
CA THR A 174 1.59 13.07 -15.08
C THR A 174 2.77 13.63 -15.91
N ASP A 175 2.65 14.89 -16.30
CA ASP A 175 3.68 15.96 -16.37
C ASP A 175 5.20 15.64 -16.39
N GLY A 176 5.65 14.60 -17.11
CA GLY A 176 7.07 14.20 -17.14
C GLY A 176 7.41 13.07 -16.16
N TYR A 177 6.39 12.34 -15.74
CA TYR A 177 6.49 11.08 -15.02
C TYR A 177 7.08 10.02 -15.96
N HIS A 178 8.37 9.78 -15.87
CA HIS A 178 9.00 8.58 -16.43
C HIS A 178 8.46 7.39 -15.63
N GLY A 179 7.31 6.85 -16.04
CA GLY A 179 6.66 5.74 -15.34
C GLY A 179 7.54 4.50 -15.36
N GLY A 180 8.03 4.10 -14.18
CA GLY A 180 8.85 2.92 -13.95
C GLY A 180 10.33 3.24 -13.79
N SER A 181 11.10 2.26 -13.31
CA SER A 181 12.55 2.41 -13.18
C SER A 181 13.20 2.76 -14.52
N GLU A 182 13.98 3.83 -14.51
CA GLU A 182 14.91 4.16 -15.58
C GLU A 182 16.03 3.11 -15.51
N GLY A 183 16.27 2.37 -16.59
CA GLY A 183 17.23 1.27 -16.57
C GLY A 183 17.01 0.27 -17.70
N GLY A 184 18.11 -0.24 -18.25
CA GLY A 184 18.06 -1.31 -19.25
C GLY A 184 17.65 -2.65 -18.63
N VAL A 185 16.97 -3.48 -19.40
CA VAL A 185 16.73 -4.89 -19.04
C VAL A 185 18.09 -5.60 -18.97
N ASP A 186 18.35 -6.32 -17.87
CA ASP A 186 19.41 -7.33 -17.82
C ASP A 186 18.84 -8.67 -18.26
N PRO A 187 19.06 -9.10 -19.51
CA PRO A 187 18.54 -10.38 -19.99
C PRO A 187 19.23 -11.60 -19.36
N ALA A 188 20.30 -11.41 -18.59
CA ALA A 188 21.00 -12.47 -17.89
C ALA A 188 20.42 -12.76 -16.50
N ASP A 189 19.60 -11.86 -15.96
CA ASP A 189 18.91 -12.05 -14.69
C ASP A 189 17.76 -13.07 -14.85
N PRO A 190 17.81 -14.23 -14.18
CA PRO A 190 16.77 -15.25 -14.28
C PRO A 190 15.42 -14.81 -13.68
N GLU A 191 15.40 -13.77 -12.84
CA GLU A 191 14.18 -13.23 -12.23
C GLU A 191 13.47 -12.21 -13.12
N THR A 192 14.15 -11.74 -14.17
CA THR A 192 13.58 -10.85 -15.17
C THR A 192 12.48 -11.57 -15.96
N LYS A 193 11.22 -11.23 -15.64
CA LYS A 193 10.02 -11.66 -16.36
C LYS A 193 9.46 -10.48 -17.16
N PRO A 194 9.39 -10.53 -18.50
CA PRO A 194 8.76 -9.48 -19.29
C PRO A 194 7.27 -9.35 -18.91
N GLN A 195 6.88 -8.19 -18.40
CA GLN A 195 5.50 -7.82 -18.07
C GLN A 195 5.12 -6.63 -18.95
N VAL A 196 4.16 -6.80 -19.85
CA VAL A 196 3.78 -5.74 -20.80
C VAL A 196 3.03 -4.61 -20.10
N SER A 197 2.21 -4.95 -19.10
CA SER A 197 1.28 -4.04 -18.46
C SER A 197 1.42 -3.95 -16.94
N GLY A 198 2.04 -4.94 -16.29
CA GLY A 198 2.03 -5.08 -14.84
C GLY A 198 0.86 -5.95 -14.34
N GLY A 199 0.67 -6.02 -13.04
CA GLY A 199 -0.38 -6.82 -12.40
C GLY A 199 -0.07 -7.03 -10.92
N VAL A 200 -0.19 -8.27 -10.44
CA VAL A 200 0.22 -8.62 -9.07
C VAL A 200 1.41 -9.58 -9.13
N VAL A 201 2.42 -9.30 -8.31
CA VAL A 201 3.58 -10.17 -8.10
C VAL A 201 3.52 -10.71 -6.67
N ALA A 202 3.71 -12.02 -6.51
CA ALA A 202 3.86 -12.65 -5.20
C ALA A 202 5.34 -12.92 -4.93
N PHE A 203 5.79 -12.54 -3.74
CA PHE A 203 7.13 -12.76 -3.23
C PHE A 203 7.09 -13.72 -2.05
N ASP A 204 7.92 -14.76 -2.07
CA ASP A 204 8.29 -15.50 -0.86
C ASP A 204 9.35 -14.66 -0.12
N VAL A 205 9.06 -14.34 1.13
CA VAL A 205 9.92 -13.56 2.03
C VAL A 205 10.21 -14.31 3.33
N SER A 206 10.03 -15.63 3.34
CA SER A 206 10.37 -16.50 4.48
C SER A 206 11.84 -16.39 4.89
N ASP A 207 12.73 -16.11 3.94
CA ASP A 207 14.03 -15.47 4.18
C ASP A 207 13.96 -13.99 3.78
N PRO A 208 13.79 -13.06 4.75
CA PRO A 208 13.64 -11.64 4.44
C PRO A 208 14.94 -10.99 3.93
N THR A 209 16.07 -11.72 3.95
CA THR A 209 17.34 -11.26 3.36
C THR A 209 17.52 -11.69 1.91
N ASP A 210 16.65 -12.56 1.38
CA ASP A 210 16.68 -13.07 0.01
C ASP A 210 15.25 -13.29 -0.55
N PRO A 211 14.44 -12.23 -0.69
CA PRO A 211 13.06 -12.33 -1.16
C PRO A 211 13.00 -12.73 -2.65
N ALA A 212 12.17 -13.73 -2.97
CA ALA A 212 12.09 -14.32 -4.30
C ALA A 212 10.71 -14.14 -4.95
N ALA A 213 10.67 -13.70 -6.21
CA ALA A 213 9.42 -13.53 -6.96
C ALA A 213 8.87 -14.87 -7.48
N VAL A 214 7.96 -15.49 -6.72
CA VAL A 214 7.44 -16.83 -7.01
C VAL A 214 6.39 -16.86 -8.13
N ASP A 215 5.55 -15.83 -8.25
CA ASP A 215 4.59 -15.71 -9.36
C ASP A 215 4.31 -14.28 -9.78
N SER A 216 3.84 -14.11 -11.01
CA SER A 216 3.34 -12.85 -11.51
C SER A 216 2.12 -13.06 -12.40
N LEU A 217 1.02 -12.40 -12.03
CA LEU A 217 -0.25 -12.45 -12.74
C LEU A 217 -0.53 -11.11 -13.42
N THR A 218 -0.26 -11.04 -14.72
CA THR A 218 -0.39 -9.81 -15.54
C THR A 218 -1.47 -9.91 -16.61
N ALA A 219 -1.77 -11.11 -17.10
CA ALA A 219 -2.72 -11.33 -18.18
C ALA A 219 -4.12 -10.68 -17.98
N PRO A 220 -4.68 -10.59 -16.75
CA PRO A 220 -5.97 -9.93 -16.52
C PRO A 220 -5.93 -8.40 -16.55
N PHE A 221 -4.74 -7.79 -16.55
CA PHE A 221 -4.56 -6.36 -16.33
C PHE A 221 -3.95 -5.69 -17.56
N THR A 222 -4.75 -4.97 -18.35
CA THR A 222 -4.27 -4.25 -19.54
C THR A 222 -3.23 -3.14 -19.28
N THR A 223 -3.17 -2.58 -18.07
CA THR A 223 -2.30 -1.47 -17.61
C THR A 223 -1.70 -1.75 -16.23
N GLY A 224 -1.92 -2.96 -15.70
CA GLY A 224 -1.48 -3.37 -14.37
C GLY A 224 -2.49 -3.10 -13.26
N ALA A 225 -2.00 -3.19 -12.02
CA ALA A 225 -2.74 -2.96 -10.78
C ALA A 225 -2.05 -1.85 -9.98
N ILE A 226 -2.83 -1.07 -9.24
CA ILE A 226 -2.31 0.12 -8.53
C ILE A 226 -2.58 0.16 -7.03
N GLY A 227 -3.49 -0.69 -6.55
CA GLY A 227 -3.78 -0.88 -5.13
C GLY A 227 -3.97 -2.35 -4.86
N LEU A 228 -3.70 -2.78 -3.63
CA LEU A 228 -4.07 -4.12 -3.20
C LEU A 228 -4.29 -4.20 -1.69
N ASP A 229 -5.09 -5.19 -1.30
CA ASP A 229 -5.11 -5.68 0.07
C ASP A 229 -5.08 -7.21 0.13
N TYR A 230 -4.69 -7.74 1.28
CA TYR A 230 -4.66 -9.16 1.56
C TYR A 230 -5.68 -9.52 2.65
N GLN A 231 -6.41 -10.62 2.46
CA GLN A 231 -7.24 -11.18 3.51
C GLN A 231 -7.28 -12.71 3.41
N ARG A 232 -7.19 -13.38 4.55
CA ARG A 232 -7.49 -14.80 4.67
C ARG A 232 -8.97 -14.99 5.02
N ILE A 233 -9.67 -15.79 4.23
CA ILE A 233 -11.11 -16.07 4.40
C ILE A 233 -11.30 -17.58 4.39
N ASP A 234 -11.86 -18.12 5.48
CA ASP A 234 -12.05 -19.57 5.69
C ASP A 234 -10.81 -20.41 5.40
N GLY A 235 -9.65 -19.90 5.82
CA GLY A 235 -8.36 -20.57 5.64
C GLY A 235 -7.72 -20.40 4.27
N THR A 236 -8.43 -19.84 3.29
CA THR A 236 -7.93 -19.55 1.94
C THR A 236 -7.39 -18.12 1.83
N GLU A 237 -6.32 -17.93 1.09
CA GLU A 237 -5.63 -16.64 0.93
C GLU A 237 -6.11 -15.90 -0.31
N TYR A 238 -6.47 -14.63 -0.13
CA TYR A 238 -6.97 -13.77 -1.20
C TYR A 238 -6.21 -12.45 -1.24
N VAL A 239 -5.88 -12.03 -2.45
CA VAL A 239 -5.38 -10.68 -2.75
C VAL A 239 -6.47 -9.95 -3.52
N PHE A 240 -6.91 -8.82 -2.98
CA PHE A 240 -7.86 -7.92 -3.62
C PHE A 240 -7.05 -6.85 -4.31
N ALA A 241 -6.94 -6.90 -5.64
CA ALA A 241 -6.14 -5.97 -6.43
C ALA A 241 -7.04 -4.98 -7.16
N THR A 242 -6.79 -3.69 -7.00
CA THR A 242 -7.49 -2.66 -7.75
C THR A 242 -6.82 -2.43 -9.09
N LYS A 243 -7.66 -2.39 -10.11
CA LYS A 243 -7.30 -1.96 -11.43
C LYS A 243 -7.97 -0.63 -11.73
N ASP A 244 -7.16 0.29 -12.17
CA ASP A 244 -7.54 1.63 -12.51
C ASP A 244 -7.78 1.84 -14.02
N PHE A 245 -8.09 3.09 -14.37
CA PHE A 245 -8.38 3.65 -15.69
C PHE A 245 -9.42 2.90 -16.56
N GLY A 246 -10.66 2.78 -16.07
CA GLY A 246 -11.80 2.27 -16.84
C GLY A 246 -12.15 3.07 -18.11
N PHE A 247 -11.55 4.26 -18.30
CA PHE A 247 -11.71 5.09 -19.50
C PHE A 247 -10.96 4.52 -20.72
N PHE A 248 -9.80 3.89 -20.53
CA PHE A 248 -8.98 3.33 -21.61
C PHE A 248 -9.16 1.83 -21.76
N ALA A 249 -9.55 1.15 -20.70
CA ALA A 249 -9.67 -0.29 -20.70
C ALA A 249 -10.88 -0.76 -19.89
N PRO A 250 -11.67 -1.71 -20.41
CA PRO A 250 -12.94 -2.11 -19.81
C PRO A 250 -12.74 -3.00 -18.56
N ASP A 251 -11.51 -3.29 -18.16
CA ASP A 251 -11.14 -4.21 -17.09
C ASP A 251 -10.98 -3.55 -15.70
N SER A 252 -11.17 -2.23 -15.53
CA SER A 252 -11.10 -1.58 -14.19
C SER A 252 -12.04 -2.21 -13.17
N GLY A 253 -11.60 -2.39 -11.92
CA GLY A 253 -12.38 -3.08 -10.90
C GLY A 253 -11.54 -3.55 -9.73
N VAL A 254 -12.18 -4.21 -8.77
CA VAL A 254 -11.50 -4.98 -7.74
C VAL A 254 -11.41 -6.43 -8.21
N PHE A 255 -10.21 -6.88 -8.55
CA PHE A 255 -9.94 -8.28 -8.83
C PHE A 255 -9.72 -9.03 -7.52
N VAL A 256 -10.42 -10.15 -7.35
CA VAL A 256 -10.11 -11.11 -6.29
C VAL A 256 -9.24 -12.19 -6.87
N LEU A 257 -8.02 -12.28 -6.36
CA LEU A 257 -7.05 -13.28 -6.73
C LEU A 257 -6.95 -14.29 -5.58
N ARG A 258 -7.05 -15.59 -5.90
CA ARG A 258 -6.68 -16.65 -4.96
C ARG A 258 -5.18 -16.88 -5.07
N PHE A 259 -4.50 -16.92 -3.92
CA PHE A 259 -3.13 -17.40 -3.83
C PHE A 259 -3.12 -18.85 -3.35
N ASP A 260 -2.56 -19.74 -4.16
CA ASP A 260 -2.32 -21.15 -3.80
C ASP A 260 -0.88 -21.30 -3.34
N ARG A 261 -0.70 -21.39 -2.03
CA ARG A 261 0.62 -21.46 -1.38
C ARG A 261 1.37 -22.75 -1.69
N GLU A 262 0.68 -23.87 -1.92
CA GLU A 262 1.36 -25.14 -2.24
C GLU A 262 1.97 -25.11 -3.66
N ALA A 263 1.37 -24.32 -4.54
CA ALA A 263 1.79 -24.17 -5.92
C ALA A 263 2.54 -22.85 -6.20
N ASP A 264 2.66 -21.99 -5.18
CA ASP A 264 3.08 -20.59 -5.29
C ASP A 264 2.41 -19.90 -6.48
N LYS A 265 1.08 -19.95 -6.55
CA LYS A 265 0.34 -19.53 -7.77
C LYS A 265 -0.80 -18.57 -7.49
N LEU A 266 -0.81 -17.46 -8.23
CA LEU A 266 -1.93 -16.54 -8.31
C LEU A 266 -2.92 -16.96 -9.39
N SER A 267 -4.21 -16.89 -9.08
CA SER A 267 -5.30 -17.17 -10.02
C SER A 267 -6.46 -16.20 -9.83
N VAL A 268 -7.06 -15.76 -10.93
CA VAL A 268 -8.25 -14.89 -10.86
C VAL A 268 -9.46 -15.70 -10.40
N LEU A 269 -10.09 -15.27 -9.33
CA LEU A 269 -11.32 -15.85 -8.82
C LEU A 269 -12.54 -15.04 -9.27
N ASN A 270 -12.46 -13.72 -9.14
CA ASN A 270 -13.60 -12.82 -9.33
C ASN A 270 -13.12 -11.42 -9.73
N ARG A 271 -14.01 -10.62 -10.30
CA ARG A 271 -13.85 -9.17 -10.45
C ARG A 271 -15.15 -8.49 -10.09
N TRP A 272 -15.05 -7.51 -9.21
CA TRP A 272 -16.15 -6.66 -8.85
C TRP A 272 -15.98 -5.26 -9.45
N THR A 273 -17.10 -4.70 -9.92
CA THR A 273 -17.24 -3.29 -10.31
C THR A 273 -18.56 -2.76 -9.76
N ALA A 274 -18.72 -1.44 -9.69
CA ALA A 274 -20.03 -0.88 -9.31
C ALA A 274 -21.16 -1.19 -10.33
N ASP A 275 -20.82 -1.65 -11.53
CA ASP A 275 -21.79 -2.06 -12.57
C ASP A 275 -22.09 -3.56 -12.56
N GLY A 276 -21.34 -4.38 -11.82
CA GLY A 276 -21.55 -5.82 -11.77
C GLY A 276 -20.43 -6.62 -11.10
N ASN A 277 -20.76 -7.86 -10.75
CA ASN A 277 -19.86 -8.84 -10.16
C ASN A 277 -19.67 -10.00 -11.16
N THR A 278 -18.44 -10.20 -11.65
CA THR A 278 -18.12 -11.17 -12.71
C THR A 278 -17.14 -12.22 -12.25
N ALA A 279 -17.64 -13.45 -12.09
CA ALA A 279 -16.82 -14.61 -11.78
C ALA A 279 -15.67 -14.75 -12.80
N ARG A 280 -14.51 -15.21 -12.31
CA ARG A 280 -13.27 -15.42 -13.09
C ARG A 280 -12.67 -14.17 -13.74
N GLY A 281 -13.12 -12.98 -13.33
CA GLY A 281 -12.56 -11.72 -13.81
C GLY A 281 -13.01 -11.31 -15.19
N GLU A 282 -14.11 -11.88 -15.68
CA GLU A 282 -14.64 -11.57 -17.00
C GLU A 282 -15.01 -10.08 -17.11
N VAL A 283 -14.87 -9.55 -18.32
CA VAL A 283 -15.29 -8.19 -18.68
C VAL A 283 -16.72 -8.30 -19.21
N GLY A 284 -17.69 -7.82 -18.43
CA GLY A 284 -19.09 -7.72 -18.83
C GLY A 284 -19.33 -6.77 -20.01
N THR A 285 -20.58 -6.62 -20.45
CA THR A 285 -20.92 -5.76 -21.59
C THR A 285 -21.19 -4.30 -21.20
N ASP A 286 -21.54 -4.06 -19.95
CA ASP A 286 -21.83 -2.72 -19.41
C ASP A 286 -20.67 -2.30 -18.51
N HIS A 287 -19.79 -1.45 -19.05
CA HIS A 287 -18.69 -0.85 -18.31
C HIS A 287 -18.85 0.66 -18.38
N GLY A 288 -19.34 1.25 -17.30
CA GLY A 288 -19.31 2.69 -17.12
C GLY A 288 -17.88 3.18 -16.91
N VAL A 289 -17.73 4.50 -16.74
CA VAL A 289 -16.44 5.08 -16.34
C VAL A 289 -16.20 4.71 -14.87
N SER A 290 -15.32 3.76 -14.61
CA SER A 290 -14.86 3.35 -13.27
C SER A 290 -13.36 3.62 -13.15
N TYR A 291 -12.93 4.11 -11.99
CA TYR A 291 -11.52 4.30 -11.66
C TYR A 291 -11.36 3.80 -10.23
N VAL A 292 -11.24 2.48 -10.11
CA VAL A 292 -11.04 1.82 -8.82
C VAL A 292 -9.59 2.02 -8.41
N ALA A 293 -9.39 2.93 -7.47
CA ALA A 293 -8.08 3.37 -7.06
C ALA A 293 -7.49 2.51 -5.95
N ASP A 294 -8.29 2.20 -4.94
CA ASP A 294 -7.80 1.59 -3.71
C ASP A 294 -8.84 0.67 -3.07
N VAL A 295 -8.34 -0.29 -2.30
CA VAL A 295 -9.15 -1.23 -1.53
C VAL A 295 -8.49 -1.50 -0.19
N ALA A 296 -9.28 -1.43 0.87
CA ALA A 296 -8.91 -1.92 2.19
C ALA A 296 -9.91 -3.00 2.63
N VAL A 297 -9.42 -4.19 2.97
CA VAL A 297 -10.20 -5.32 3.45
C VAL A 297 -9.90 -5.53 4.92
N HIS A 298 -10.94 -5.59 5.74
CA HIS A 298 -10.77 -5.86 7.17
C HIS A 298 -11.92 -6.72 7.70
N GLU A 299 -11.69 -7.43 8.79
CA GLU A 299 -12.77 -8.07 9.54
C GLU A 299 -13.64 -7.01 10.20
N ASP A 300 -14.91 -6.91 9.80
CA ASP A 300 -15.83 -5.93 10.36
C ASP A 300 -15.95 -6.14 11.88
N PRO A 301 -15.58 -5.15 12.72
CA PRO A 301 -15.54 -5.29 14.17
C PRO A 301 -16.92 -5.54 14.81
N ARG A 302 -18.02 -5.40 14.06
CA ARG A 302 -19.37 -5.73 14.52
C ARG A 302 -19.80 -7.15 14.15
N THR A 303 -19.38 -7.66 12.99
CA THR A 303 -19.91 -8.92 12.45
C THR A 303 -18.87 -10.03 12.38
N GLY A 304 -17.57 -9.70 12.45
CA GLY A 304 -16.47 -10.60 12.18
C GLY A 304 -16.38 -11.03 10.72
N ARG A 305 -17.15 -10.42 9.81
CA ARG A 305 -17.17 -10.78 8.38
C ARG A 305 -16.18 -9.88 7.63
N PRO A 306 -15.37 -10.44 6.72
CA PRO A 306 -14.46 -9.64 5.93
C PRO A 306 -15.27 -8.68 5.04
N THR A 307 -14.91 -7.40 5.12
CA THR A 307 -15.60 -6.30 4.44
C THR A 307 -14.55 -5.45 3.72
N ALA A 308 -14.77 -5.19 2.43
CA ALA A 308 -13.90 -4.35 1.63
C ALA A 308 -14.46 -2.91 1.54
N TYR A 309 -13.57 -1.93 1.66
CA TYR A 309 -13.80 -0.51 1.48
C TYR A 309 -13.04 -0.11 0.24
N VAL A 310 -13.76 0.31 -0.79
CA VAL A 310 -13.22 0.50 -2.14
C VAL A 310 -13.37 1.96 -2.52
N ALA A 311 -12.28 2.60 -2.93
CA ALA A 311 -12.29 3.92 -3.53
C ALA A 311 -12.49 3.79 -5.05
N ASP A 312 -13.66 4.17 -5.55
CA ASP A 312 -13.99 4.20 -6.98
C ASP A 312 -14.18 5.65 -7.46
N TRP A 313 -13.22 6.51 -7.17
CA TRP A 313 -13.11 7.89 -7.69
C TRP A 313 -14.41 8.67 -7.84
N ASN A 314 -15.00 8.72 -9.05
CA ASN A 314 -16.24 9.44 -9.38
C ASN A 314 -17.52 8.78 -8.87
N ARG A 315 -17.39 7.60 -8.28
CA ARG A 315 -18.43 6.83 -7.62
C ARG A 315 -18.25 6.86 -6.10
N GLY A 316 -17.16 7.41 -5.58
CA GLY A 316 -16.94 7.56 -4.15
C GLY A 316 -16.48 6.27 -3.47
N MET A 317 -16.77 6.15 -2.18
CA MET A 317 -16.43 4.96 -1.40
C MET A 317 -17.54 3.92 -1.49
N ARG A 318 -17.17 2.66 -1.74
CA ARG A 318 -18.06 1.49 -1.76
C ARG A 318 -17.71 0.56 -0.60
N VAL A 319 -18.71 -0.06 -0.02
CA VAL A 319 -18.57 -1.03 1.08
C VAL A 319 -19.14 -2.35 0.64
N LEU A 320 -18.28 -3.36 0.58
CA LEU A 320 -18.59 -4.68 0.03
C LEU A 320 -18.44 -5.74 1.11
N ASP A 321 -19.43 -6.62 1.23
CA ASP A 321 -19.30 -7.86 1.97
C ASP A 321 -18.60 -8.87 1.06
N VAL A 322 -17.38 -9.26 1.45
CA VAL A 322 -16.50 -10.15 0.68
C VAL A 322 -16.35 -11.50 1.37
N SER A 323 -17.26 -11.86 2.28
CA SER A 323 -17.22 -13.15 2.98
C SER A 323 -17.43 -14.36 2.07
N ASP A 324 -18.09 -14.18 0.93
CA ASP A 324 -17.98 -15.09 -0.21
C ASP A 324 -17.22 -14.37 -1.35
N PRO A 325 -15.92 -14.64 -1.54
CA PRO A 325 -15.13 -13.96 -2.56
C PRO A 325 -15.58 -14.28 -4.00
N THR A 326 -16.41 -15.31 -4.21
CA THR A 326 -17.02 -15.64 -5.50
C THR A 326 -18.33 -14.89 -5.77
N ASP A 327 -18.97 -14.37 -4.72
CA ASP A 327 -20.23 -13.63 -4.80
C ASP A 327 -20.21 -12.41 -3.86
N ILE A 328 -19.60 -11.32 -4.35
CA ILE A 328 -19.39 -10.10 -3.59
C ILE A 328 -20.68 -9.28 -3.55
N ALA A 329 -21.14 -8.95 -2.34
CA ALA A 329 -22.33 -8.16 -2.13
C ALA A 329 -22.01 -6.70 -1.81
N HIS A 330 -22.58 -5.76 -2.56
CA HIS A 330 -22.52 -4.33 -2.25
C HIS A 330 -23.49 -4.01 -1.09
N VAL A 331 -22.96 -3.61 0.07
CA VAL A 331 -23.75 -3.43 1.30
C VAL A 331 -23.89 -1.97 1.75
N GLY A 332 -23.14 -1.05 1.15
CA GLY A 332 -23.30 0.38 1.39
C GLY A 332 -22.35 1.22 0.57
N GLN A 333 -22.63 2.52 0.50
CA GLN A 333 -21.79 3.47 -0.22
C GLN A 333 -21.82 4.85 0.42
N PHE A 334 -20.78 5.62 0.12
CA PHE A 334 -20.73 7.06 0.32
C PHE A 334 -20.37 7.72 -1.02
N ASP A 335 -21.33 8.42 -1.61
CA ASP A 335 -21.13 9.06 -2.90
C ASP A 335 -20.28 10.32 -2.73
N ALA A 336 -19.16 10.34 -3.44
CA ALA A 336 -18.22 11.44 -3.53
C ALA A 336 -17.56 11.38 -4.91
N LEU A 337 -17.01 12.51 -5.36
CA LEU A 337 -16.15 12.53 -6.54
C LEU A 337 -14.69 12.41 -6.10
N GLN A 338 -13.84 12.00 -7.04
CA GLN A 338 -12.39 11.89 -6.91
C GLN A 338 -11.88 11.19 -5.63
N THR A 339 -12.62 10.20 -5.11
CA THR A 339 -12.19 9.42 -3.96
C THR A 339 -11.01 8.51 -4.32
N LYS A 340 -9.86 8.67 -3.68
CA LYS A 340 -8.61 7.98 -4.06
C LYS A 340 -8.22 6.82 -3.15
N ASP A 341 -8.51 6.96 -1.86
CA ASP A 341 -8.19 6.01 -0.79
C ASP A 341 -9.43 5.83 0.09
N ALA A 342 -9.62 4.63 0.62
CA ALA A 342 -10.65 4.33 1.60
C ALA A 342 -10.11 3.38 2.66
N THR A 343 -9.98 3.87 3.89
CA THR A 343 -9.44 3.10 5.01
C THR A 343 -10.48 2.97 6.15
N PRO A 344 -10.83 1.74 6.59
CA PRO A 344 -11.70 1.55 7.74
C PRO A 344 -10.96 1.75 9.06
N PHE A 345 -11.68 2.25 10.06
CA PHE A 345 -11.20 2.21 11.44
C PHE A 345 -11.31 0.78 11.99
N PRO A 346 -10.26 0.23 12.64
CA PRO A 346 -10.21 -1.19 13.02
C PRO A 346 -11.19 -1.58 14.13
N GLY A 347 -11.79 -0.59 14.81
CA GLY A 347 -12.72 -0.81 15.92
C GLY A 347 -14.06 -0.13 15.74
N LEU A 348 -14.95 -0.34 16.69
CA LEU A 348 -16.14 0.49 16.82
C LEU A 348 -15.80 1.77 17.59
N VAL A 349 -16.33 2.90 17.14
CA VAL A 349 -16.22 4.19 17.81
C VAL A 349 -17.50 4.47 18.58
N GLU A 350 -17.38 4.80 19.87
CA GLU A 350 -18.50 5.22 20.70
C GLU A 350 -18.86 6.68 20.39
N THR A 351 -20.15 6.95 20.19
CA THR A 351 -20.68 8.30 19.97
C THR A 351 -21.11 8.91 21.32
N PRO A 352 -21.32 10.24 21.39
CA PRO A 352 -21.77 10.90 22.62
C PRO A 352 -23.08 10.34 23.21
N ASP A 353 -23.91 9.72 22.38
CA ASP A 353 -25.19 9.11 22.78
C ASP A 353 -25.05 7.66 23.29
N GLY A 354 -23.82 7.14 23.39
CA GLY A 354 -23.52 5.77 23.82
C GLY A 354 -23.68 4.71 22.73
N ASP A 355 -23.99 5.12 21.50
CA ASP A 355 -24.04 4.24 20.33
C ASP A 355 -22.62 3.87 19.88
N ARG A 356 -22.45 2.69 19.31
CA ARG A 356 -21.17 2.28 18.69
C ARG A 356 -21.31 2.24 17.18
N LYS A 357 -20.47 2.96 16.44
CA LYS A 357 -20.51 3.06 14.97
C LYS A 357 -19.25 2.47 14.33
N ARG A 358 -19.40 2.01 13.10
CA ARG A 358 -18.25 1.75 12.21
C ARG A 358 -17.82 3.10 11.66
N VAL A 359 -16.52 3.32 11.56
CA VAL A 359 -15.95 4.54 10.97
C VAL A 359 -15.03 4.11 9.84
N ALA A 360 -15.06 4.85 8.73
CA ALA A 360 -14.10 4.74 7.64
C ALA A 360 -13.78 6.15 7.17
N VAL A 361 -12.55 6.34 6.70
CA VAL A 361 -12.06 7.60 6.14
C VAL A 361 -11.85 7.39 4.66
N ALA A 362 -12.32 8.33 3.85
CA ALA A 362 -12.06 8.37 2.43
C ALA A 362 -11.44 9.72 2.09
N ASN A 363 -10.38 9.73 1.30
CA ASN A 363 -9.71 10.98 0.90
C ASN A 363 -10.08 11.38 -0.53
N HIS A 364 -9.74 12.61 -0.88
CA HIS A 364 -9.89 13.19 -2.22
C HIS A 364 -8.52 13.22 -2.91
N GLU A 365 -8.44 12.88 -4.20
CA GLU A 365 -7.17 12.89 -4.95
C GLU A 365 -6.61 14.33 -5.11
N GLU A 366 -7.49 15.33 -5.23
CA GLU A 366 -7.13 16.73 -5.48
C GLU A 366 -7.18 17.57 -4.20
N TYR A 367 -6.07 18.24 -3.89
CA TYR A 367 -5.78 18.87 -2.59
C TYR A 367 -6.22 20.34 -2.43
N ASP A 368 -6.92 20.95 -3.39
CA ASP A 368 -7.13 22.40 -3.37
C ASP A 368 -8.54 22.85 -3.80
N GLU A 369 -9.21 23.57 -2.90
CA GLU A 369 -10.52 24.21 -3.09
C GLU A 369 -10.56 25.21 -4.27
N ARG A 370 -9.39 25.66 -4.75
CA ARG A 370 -9.24 26.52 -5.94
C ARG A 370 -9.33 25.74 -7.26
N PHE A 371 -9.13 24.43 -7.22
CA PHE A 371 -9.38 23.48 -8.31
C PHE A 371 -10.75 22.79 -8.13
N ASP A 372 -11.77 23.61 -7.87
CA ASP A 372 -13.13 23.28 -8.23
C ASP A 372 -13.15 22.96 -9.74
N GLN A 373 -13.07 21.67 -10.10
CA GLN A 373 -13.01 21.17 -11.48
C GLN A 373 -14.33 21.36 -12.25
N ARG A 374 -14.95 22.53 -12.10
CA ARG A 374 -15.95 23.06 -13.04
C ARG A 374 -15.44 23.14 -14.49
N ASP A 375 -14.14 22.99 -14.74
CA ASP A 375 -13.57 23.19 -16.08
C ASP A 375 -12.36 22.28 -16.41
N ASP A 376 -12.22 21.09 -15.81
CA ASP A 376 -11.25 20.12 -16.33
C ASP A 376 -11.87 19.33 -17.49
N ARG A 377 -11.49 19.71 -18.71
CA ARG A 377 -11.96 19.10 -19.96
C ARG A 377 -11.53 17.63 -20.11
N ASN A 378 -10.64 17.14 -19.24
CA ASN A 378 -10.17 15.76 -19.29
C ASN A 378 -11.11 14.76 -18.59
N PHE A 379 -11.97 15.20 -17.66
CA PHE A 379 -12.82 14.31 -16.87
C PHE A 379 -14.22 14.91 -16.65
N MET A 380 -14.97 15.04 -17.74
CA MET A 380 -16.27 15.73 -17.77
C MET A 380 -17.39 14.95 -17.06
N ASN A 381 -17.80 15.42 -15.88
CA ASN A 381 -19.21 15.41 -15.47
C ASN A 381 -19.49 16.62 -14.56
N PRO A 382 -20.02 17.74 -15.09
CA PRO A 382 -20.50 18.84 -14.26
C PRO A 382 -21.77 18.42 -13.52
N HIS A 383 -21.82 18.69 -12.21
CA HIS A 383 -23.01 18.50 -11.38
C HIS A 383 -24.15 19.40 -11.91
N PRO A 384 -25.34 18.86 -12.25
CA PRO A 384 -26.40 19.64 -12.92
C PRO A 384 -27.12 20.67 -12.04
N GLU A 385 -26.86 20.70 -10.73
CA GLU A 385 -27.55 21.59 -9.77
C GLU A 385 -26.63 22.41 -8.85
N LYS A 386 -25.37 22.65 -9.22
CA LYS A 386 -24.50 23.60 -8.48
C LYS A 386 -23.79 24.59 -9.40
#